data_AF-A0A7V2ILR1-F1
#
_entry.id   AF-A0A7V2ILR1-F1
#
_cell.length_a   1.000
_cell.length_b   1.000
_cell.length_c   1.000
_cell.angle_alpha   90.00
_cell.angle_beta   90.00
_cell.angle_gamma   90.00
#
_symmetry.space_group_name_H-M   'P 1'
#
loop_
_entity.id
_entity.type
_entity.pdbx_description
1 polymer ?
#
loop_
_entity_poly.entity_id
_entity_poly.type
_entity_poly.pdbx_seq_one_letter_code
_entity_poly.pdbx_strand_id
1 'polypeptide(L)'
;MSEIDVVRQIAQQVLTIPTLTGGPDNWLWDRTLRIVRNVEHICRLPEIAGRDVAIDRFCLIGAAYFCDAGFARYADAQDPGSRLVLADMTPSDLRDFSTQVVTDRLTGSIPGPRIDKINQIINASADRHTEMVEAMILSDARNLDDMGAVGLFNEFRRYTIHGKGVSDVLESWKRKVDYEYWPARLRESFRFESVRILAQRRLAATEAFMSQLATENTARDLEELIIESLDPAAR
;
A
#
# COMPACT_ATOMS: atom_id res chain seq x y z
N MET A 1 10.56 -10.49 26.20
CA MET A 1 10.21 -10.12 24.81
C MET A 1 9.10 -11.05 24.38
N SER A 2 7.96 -10.53 23.93
CA SER A 2 6.86 -11.38 23.48
C SER A 2 7.17 -12.01 22.11
N GLU A 3 6.51 -13.11 21.74
CA GLU A 3 6.69 -13.71 20.41
C GLU A 3 6.39 -12.72 19.28
N ILE A 4 5.44 -11.80 19.48
CA ILE A 4 5.11 -10.79 18.47
C ILE A 4 6.18 -9.71 18.34
N ASP A 5 6.91 -9.40 19.43
CA ASP A 5 8.05 -8.49 19.37
C ASP A 5 9.20 -9.10 18.54
N VAL A 6 9.41 -10.42 18.66
CA VAL A 6 10.39 -11.15 17.84
C VAL A 6 10.01 -11.08 16.36
N VAL A 7 8.74 -11.37 16.03
CA VAL A 7 8.22 -11.26 14.65
C VAL A 7 8.41 -9.85 14.10
N ARG A 8 8.10 -8.82 14.89
CA ARG A 8 8.28 -7.40 14.52
C ARG A 8 9.74 -7.07 14.24
N GLN A 9 10.67 -7.51 15.08
CA GLN A 9 12.10 -7.24 14.92
C GLN A 9 12.65 -7.91 13.65
N ILE A 10 12.25 -9.15 13.38
CA ILE A 10 12.63 -9.86 12.15
C ILE A 10 12.06 -9.15 10.92
N ALA A 11 10.79 -8.73 10.98
CA ALA A 11 10.17 -7.97 9.88
C ALA A 11 10.90 -6.65 9.61
N GLN A 12 11.28 -5.90 10.65
CA GLN A 12 12.04 -4.67 10.49
C GLN A 12 13.38 -4.91 9.79
N GLN A 13 14.11 -5.96 10.16
CA GLN A 13 15.37 -6.32 9.52
C GLN A 13 15.20 -6.70 8.04
N VAL A 14 14.08 -7.31 7.68
CA VAL A 14 13.76 -7.68 6.30
C VAL A 14 13.37 -6.46 5.47
N LEU A 15 12.65 -5.51 6.07
CA LEU A 15 12.02 -4.40 5.34
C LEU A 15 12.82 -3.09 5.33
N THR A 16 13.85 -2.98 6.17
CA THR A 16 14.82 -1.88 6.10
C THR A 16 15.94 -2.25 5.13
N ILE A 17 15.96 -1.58 3.98
CA ILE A 17 16.80 -1.95 2.84
C ILE A 17 17.85 -0.86 2.62
N PRO A 18 19.08 -1.18 2.21
CA PRO A 18 20.06 -0.15 1.90
C PRO A 18 19.65 0.69 0.67
N THR A 19 19.71 2.01 0.81
CA THR A 19 19.71 2.96 -0.30
C THR A 19 20.97 2.81 -1.16
N LEU A 20 20.99 3.46 -2.32
CA LEU A 20 22.17 3.56 -3.20
C LEU A 20 23.43 4.09 -2.49
N THR A 21 23.26 4.93 -1.46
CA THR A 21 24.37 5.50 -0.68
C THR A 21 24.69 4.68 0.57
N GLY A 22 24.07 3.51 0.75
CA GLY A 22 24.27 2.61 1.89
C GLY A 22 23.52 3.00 3.17
N GLY A 23 22.81 4.13 3.19
CA GLY A 23 21.92 4.49 4.31
C GLY A 23 20.61 3.69 4.30
N PRO A 24 19.85 3.62 5.40
CA PRO A 24 18.60 2.86 5.46
C PRO A 24 17.47 3.53 4.65
N ASP A 25 16.86 2.78 3.73
CA ASP A 25 15.55 3.08 3.15
C ASP A 25 14.46 2.44 4.01
N ASN A 26 13.68 3.29 4.69
CA ASN A 26 12.60 2.87 5.58
C ASN A 26 11.23 2.86 4.92
N TRP A 27 11.13 3.12 3.61
CA TRP A 27 9.85 3.25 2.93
C TRP A 27 8.93 2.02 3.14
N LEU A 28 9.47 0.81 2.97
CA LEU A 28 8.70 -0.43 3.19
C LEU A 28 8.34 -0.61 4.66
N TRP A 29 9.26 -0.32 5.57
CA TRP A 29 8.99 -0.44 7.00
C TRP A 29 7.89 0.53 7.47
N ASP A 30 7.95 1.79 7.04
CA ASP A 30 6.93 2.79 7.36
C ASP A 30 5.56 2.42 6.80
N ARG A 31 5.53 1.86 5.58
CA ARG A 31 4.31 1.31 4.98
C ARG A 31 3.76 0.15 5.79
N THR A 32 4.58 -0.82 6.14
CA THR A 32 4.18 -1.96 6.97
C THR A 32 3.58 -1.51 8.30
N LEU A 33 4.18 -0.52 8.97
CA LEU A 33 3.63 0.03 10.21
C LEU A 33 2.29 0.74 10.02
N ARG A 34 2.00 1.34 8.86
CA ARG A 34 0.67 1.88 8.55
C ARG A 34 -0.34 0.77 8.31
N ILE A 35 0.05 -0.29 7.58
CA ILE A 35 -0.82 -1.44 7.33
C ILE A 35 -1.18 -2.14 8.65
N VAL A 36 -0.21 -2.38 9.53
CA VAL A 36 -0.46 -2.96 10.87
C VAL A 36 -1.45 -2.10 11.66
N ARG A 37 -1.28 -0.77 11.69
CA ARG A 37 -2.24 0.13 12.33
C ARG A 37 -3.63 0.03 11.70
N ASN A 38 -3.72 0.01 10.37
CA ASN A 38 -5.00 -0.16 9.68
C ASN A 38 -5.67 -1.49 10.07
N VAL A 39 -4.93 -2.60 10.10
CA VAL A 39 -5.40 -3.91 10.56
C VAL A 39 -5.96 -3.82 11.98
N GLU A 40 -5.21 -3.24 12.92
CA GLU A 40 -5.65 -3.09 14.31
C GLU A 40 -6.92 -2.23 14.45
N HIS A 41 -7.04 -1.16 13.67
CA HIS A 41 -8.24 -0.33 13.65
C HIS A 41 -9.44 -1.03 13.03
N ILE A 42 -9.23 -1.73 11.90
CA ILE A 42 -10.28 -2.50 11.23
C ILE A 42 -10.81 -3.60 12.15
N CYS A 43 -9.94 -4.32 12.88
CA CYS A 43 -10.35 -5.32 13.87
C CYS A 43 -11.26 -4.77 14.99
N ARG A 44 -11.32 -3.45 15.19
CA ARG A 44 -12.16 -2.79 16.21
C ARG A 44 -13.44 -2.20 15.63
N LEU A 45 -13.67 -2.30 14.32
CA LEU A 45 -14.91 -1.83 13.70
C LEU A 45 -16.10 -2.66 14.21
N PRO A 46 -17.27 -2.03 14.44
CA PRO A 46 -18.46 -2.74 14.90
C PRO A 46 -18.88 -3.90 13.98
N GLU A 47 -18.72 -3.75 12.66
CA GLU A 47 -19.05 -4.77 11.66
C GLU A 47 -18.17 -6.04 11.73
N ILE A 48 -17.06 -5.98 12.47
CA ILE A 48 -16.15 -7.09 12.74
C ILE A 48 -16.29 -7.54 14.19
N ALA A 49 -16.30 -6.61 15.14
CA ALA A 49 -16.42 -6.93 16.57
C ALA A 49 -17.74 -7.64 16.92
N GLY A 50 -18.80 -7.41 16.13
CA GLY A 50 -20.08 -8.09 16.29
C GLY A 50 -20.17 -9.47 15.61
N ARG A 51 -19.12 -9.94 14.92
CA ARG A 51 -19.11 -11.27 14.31
C ARG A 51 -18.71 -12.31 15.35
N ASP A 52 -19.39 -13.45 15.35
CA ASP A 52 -19.05 -14.62 16.17
C ASP A 52 -17.89 -15.43 15.55
N VAL A 53 -16.84 -14.73 15.10
CA VAL A 53 -15.66 -15.32 14.48
C VAL A 53 -14.43 -14.91 15.28
N ALA A 54 -13.76 -15.91 15.86
CA ALA A 54 -12.50 -15.68 16.54
C ALA A 54 -11.40 -15.33 15.52
N ILE A 55 -10.90 -14.09 15.60
CA ILE A 55 -9.81 -13.60 14.76
C ILE A 55 -8.48 -13.99 15.41
N ASP A 56 -7.64 -14.74 14.70
CA ASP A 56 -6.25 -14.97 15.13
C ASP A 56 -5.42 -13.70 14.88
N ARG A 57 -5.44 -12.80 15.88
CA ARG A 57 -4.73 -11.52 15.82
C ARG A 57 -3.23 -11.69 15.68
N PHE A 58 -2.64 -12.75 16.25
CA PHE A 58 -1.20 -12.97 16.14
C PHE A 58 -0.82 -13.24 14.69
N CYS A 59 -1.50 -14.20 14.05
CA CYS A 59 -1.21 -14.55 12.66
C CYS A 59 -1.59 -13.42 11.69
N LEU A 60 -2.67 -12.67 11.96
CA LEU A 60 -3.05 -11.52 11.16
C LEU A 60 -2.02 -10.38 11.22
N ILE A 61 -1.51 -10.04 12.41
CA ILE A 61 -0.45 -9.03 12.55
C ILE A 61 0.85 -9.53 11.92
N GLY A 62 1.19 -10.81 12.09
CA GLY A 62 2.31 -11.45 11.40
C GLY A 62 2.19 -11.33 9.88
N ALA A 63 1.01 -11.60 9.32
CA ALA A 63 0.74 -11.43 7.90
C ALA A 63 0.87 -9.97 7.45
N ALA A 64 0.40 -9.02 8.24
CA ALA A 64 0.56 -7.59 7.96
C ALA A 64 2.04 -7.15 7.97
N TYR A 65 2.88 -7.73 8.83
CA TYR A 65 4.31 -7.45 8.84
C TYR A 65 5.03 -7.91 7.58
N PHE A 66 4.58 -8.99 6.94
CA PHE A 66 5.30 -9.63 5.85
C PHE A 66 4.60 -9.59 4.50
N CYS A 67 3.37 -9.07 4.38
CA CYS A 67 2.59 -9.12 3.14
C CYS A 67 3.30 -8.46 1.94
N ASP A 68 4.14 -7.46 2.22
CA ASP A 68 4.91 -6.70 1.23
C ASP A 68 6.42 -7.04 1.31
N ALA A 69 6.84 -8.09 2.03
CA ALA A 69 8.24 -8.49 2.16
C ALA A 69 8.87 -8.95 0.83
N GLY A 70 8.06 -9.41 -0.12
CA GLY A 70 8.50 -9.70 -1.48
C GLY A 70 9.14 -8.48 -2.17
N PHE A 71 8.71 -7.25 -1.86
CA PHE A 71 9.34 -6.04 -2.40
C PHE A 71 10.77 -5.85 -1.91
N ALA A 72 11.12 -6.42 -0.74
CA ALA A 72 12.44 -6.21 -0.16
C ALA A 72 13.57 -6.87 -0.96
N ARG A 73 13.27 -7.98 -1.64
CA ARG A 73 14.20 -8.63 -2.58
C ARG A 73 14.57 -7.74 -3.78
N TYR A 74 13.76 -6.71 -4.09
CA TYR A 74 13.93 -5.89 -5.29
C TYR A 74 14.41 -4.48 -5.03
N ALA A 75 14.21 -3.97 -3.82
CA ALA A 75 14.77 -2.69 -3.42
C ALA A 75 16.25 -2.81 -3.02
N ASP A 76 16.82 -4.02 -2.93
CA ASP A 76 18.24 -4.22 -2.62
C ASP A 76 19.13 -3.64 -3.73
N ALA A 77 19.79 -2.54 -3.40
CA ALA A 77 20.65 -1.80 -4.31
C ALA A 77 21.93 -2.55 -4.71
N GLN A 78 22.28 -3.65 -4.04
CA GLN A 78 23.48 -4.44 -4.33
C GLN A 78 23.31 -5.49 -5.42
N ASP A 79 22.08 -5.73 -5.89
CA ASP A 79 21.81 -6.62 -7.04
C ASP A 79 21.32 -5.80 -8.25
N PRO A 80 22.21 -5.46 -9.22
CA PRO A 80 21.83 -4.75 -10.44
C PRO A 80 20.77 -5.47 -11.29
N GLY A 81 20.67 -6.80 -11.18
CA GLY A 81 19.65 -7.60 -11.88
C GLY A 81 18.25 -7.40 -11.32
N SER A 82 18.14 -7.14 -10.01
CA SER A 82 16.85 -6.96 -9.32
C SER A 82 16.03 -5.78 -9.83
N ARG A 83 16.68 -4.71 -10.35
CA ARG A 83 16.00 -3.51 -10.86
C ARG A 83 15.39 -3.68 -12.26
N LEU A 84 16.01 -4.51 -13.09
CA LEU A 84 15.56 -4.78 -14.47
C LEU A 84 14.38 -5.76 -14.50
N VAL A 85 14.26 -6.61 -13.48
CA VAL A 85 13.22 -7.65 -13.37
C VAL A 85 11.85 -7.08 -12.93
N LEU A 86 11.79 -5.84 -12.43
CA LEU A 86 10.55 -5.20 -11.97
C LEU A 86 9.49 -5.00 -13.08
N ALA A 87 9.88 -5.02 -14.36
CA ALA A 87 8.95 -4.84 -15.47
C ALA A 87 8.05 -6.06 -15.71
N ASP A 88 8.51 -7.27 -15.35
CA ASP A 88 7.86 -8.55 -15.71
C ASP A 88 7.21 -9.26 -14.51
N MET A 89 7.30 -8.69 -13.31
CA MET A 89 6.78 -9.31 -12.11
C MET A 89 5.29 -9.07 -11.90
N THR A 90 4.57 -10.16 -11.62
CA THR A 90 3.16 -10.09 -11.27
C THR A 90 2.98 -9.85 -9.78
N PRO A 91 1.81 -9.31 -9.36
CA PRO A 91 1.42 -9.27 -7.96
C PRO A 91 1.40 -10.65 -7.28
N SER A 92 1.33 -11.75 -8.05
CA SER A 92 1.41 -13.11 -7.52
C SER A 92 2.82 -13.44 -7.07
N ASP A 93 3.81 -13.15 -7.92
CA ASP A 93 5.22 -13.43 -7.62
C ASP A 93 5.65 -12.74 -6.33
N LEU A 94 5.25 -11.47 -6.15
CA LEU A 94 5.54 -10.71 -4.93
C LEU A 94 4.95 -11.38 -3.67
N ARG A 95 3.77 -11.99 -3.76
CA ARG A 95 3.17 -12.71 -2.61
C ARG A 95 3.90 -14.02 -2.35
N ASP A 96 4.23 -14.76 -3.38
CA ASP A 96 4.98 -16.01 -3.26
C ASP A 96 6.33 -15.74 -2.57
N PHE A 97 7.01 -14.66 -2.96
CA PHE A 97 8.22 -14.22 -2.26
C PHE A 97 7.96 -13.76 -0.82
N SER A 98 6.89 -13.03 -0.55
CA SER A 98 6.52 -12.68 0.83
C SER A 98 6.34 -13.92 1.71
N THR A 99 5.63 -14.95 1.23
CA THR A 99 5.40 -16.19 1.99
C THR A 99 6.66 -17.05 2.14
N GLN A 100 7.54 -17.03 1.14
CA GLN A 100 8.87 -17.63 1.26
C GLN A 100 9.68 -16.95 2.36
N VAL A 101 9.68 -15.60 2.40
CA VAL A 101 10.39 -14.83 3.42
C VAL A 101 9.83 -15.10 4.82
N VAL A 102 8.50 -15.21 4.98
CA VAL A 102 7.87 -15.61 6.25
C VAL A 102 8.43 -16.97 6.70
N THR A 103 8.42 -17.96 5.81
CA THR A 103 8.88 -19.32 6.13
C THR A 103 10.35 -19.35 6.53
N ASP A 104 11.21 -18.74 5.71
CA ASP A 104 12.66 -18.71 5.90
C ASP A 104 13.06 -17.98 7.18
N ARG A 105 12.40 -16.85 7.47
CA ARG A 105 12.81 -15.94 8.54
C ARG A 105 12.16 -16.23 9.88
N LEU A 106 11.00 -16.88 9.90
CA LEU A 106 10.28 -17.18 11.15
C LEU A 106 10.46 -18.62 11.64
N THR A 107 11.00 -19.52 10.79
CA THR A 107 11.35 -20.88 11.22
C THR A 107 12.33 -20.84 12.39
N GLY A 108 12.05 -21.63 13.43
CA GLY A 108 12.81 -21.64 14.68
C GLY A 108 12.49 -20.50 15.65
N SER A 109 11.75 -19.47 15.22
CA SER A 109 11.30 -18.37 16.08
C SER A 109 9.86 -18.55 16.58
N ILE A 110 8.99 -19.15 15.78
CA ILE A 110 7.59 -19.45 16.14
C ILE A 110 7.17 -20.85 15.65
N PRO A 111 6.08 -21.42 16.19
CA PRO A 111 5.59 -22.73 15.75
C PRO A 111 5.15 -22.75 14.28
N GLY A 112 5.47 -23.84 13.57
CA GLY A 112 5.11 -24.07 12.16
C GLY A 112 3.64 -23.78 11.80
N PRO A 113 2.65 -24.25 12.57
CA PRO A 113 1.24 -23.97 12.28
C PRO A 113 0.89 -22.47 12.22
N ARG A 114 1.61 -21.62 12.96
CA ARG A 114 1.42 -20.16 12.89
C ARG A 114 2.04 -19.57 11.63
N ILE A 115 3.20 -20.09 11.19
CA ILE A 115 3.82 -19.74 9.90
C ILE A 115 2.87 -20.09 8.75
N ASP A 116 2.30 -21.30 8.78
CA ASP A 116 1.33 -21.77 7.79
C ASP A 116 0.10 -20.86 7.72
N LYS A 117 -0.46 -20.49 8.89
CA LYS A 117 -1.60 -19.58 8.97
C LYS A 117 -1.26 -18.17 8.48
N ILE A 118 -0.08 -17.63 8.80
CA ILE A 118 0.39 -16.34 8.28
C ILE A 118 0.44 -16.39 6.74
N ASN A 119 1.06 -17.41 6.17
CA ASN A 119 1.16 -17.61 4.72
C ASN A 119 -0.22 -17.74 4.07
N GLN A 120 -1.13 -18.48 4.71
CA GLN A 120 -2.52 -18.62 4.26
C GLN A 120 -3.24 -17.26 4.21
N ILE A 121 -3.09 -16.42 5.23
CA ILE A 121 -3.69 -15.07 5.27
C ILE A 121 -3.13 -14.20 4.15
N ILE A 122 -1.80 -14.20 3.94
CA ILE A 122 -1.16 -13.43 2.86
C ILE A 122 -1.71 -13.84 1.49
N ASN A 123 -1.76 -15.14 1.20
CA ASN A 123 -2.22 -15.65 -0.08
C ASN A 123 -3.72 -15.39 -0.30
N ALA A 124 -4.54 -15.68 0.71
CA ALA A 124 -5.98 -15.47 0.64
C ALA A 124 -6.36 -13.98 0.52
N SER A 125 -5.52 -13.05 0.98
CA SER A 125 -5.81 -11.60 0.91
C SER A 125 -5.93 -11.04 -0.50
N ALA A 126 -5.40 -11.77 -1.50
CA ALA A 126 -5.52 -11.43 -2.91
C ALA A 126 -6.77 -12.02 -3.59
N ASP A 127 -7.38 -13.04 -2.98
CA ASP A 127 -8.60 -13.63 -3.52
C ASP A 127 -9.82 -12.80 -3.12
N ARG A 128 -10.53 -12.29 -4.13
CA ARG A 128 -11.72 -11.49 -3.91
C ARG A 128 -12.93 -12.28 -3.43
N HIS A 129 -12.88 -13.60 -3.42
CA HIS A 129 -13.97 -14.44 -2.93
C HIS A 129 -13.60 -15.15 -1.62
N THR A 130 -12.47 -14.78 -1.00
CA THR A 130 -12.07 -15.38 0.28
C THR A 130 -13.15 -15.12 1.33
N GLU A 131 -13.46 -16.14 2.12
CA GLU A 131 -14.31 -16.04 3.31
C GLU A 131 -13.49 -15.86 4.60
N MET A 132 -12.16 -15.91 4.51
CA MET A 132 -11.27 -15.76 5.65
C MET A 132 -11.25 -14.31 6.13
N VAL A 133 -11.81 -14.06 7.31
CA VAL A 133 -11.96 -12.71 7.87
C VAL A 133 -10.60 -12.02 8.05
N GLU A 134 -9.56 -12.72 8.50
CA GLU A 134 -8.20 -12.17 8.59
C GLU A 134 -7.68 -11.69 7.23
N ALA A 135 -7.89 -12.47 6.18
CA ALA A 135 -7.47 -12.14 4.83
C ALA A 135 -8.24 -10.95 4.27
N MET A 136 -9.54 -10.86 4.54
CA MET A 136 -10.36 -9.69 4.22
C MET A 136 -9.82 -8.43 4.91
N ILE A 137 -9.50 -8.51 6.21
CA ILE A 137 -8.98 -7.39 7.00
C ILE A 137 -7.63 -6.93 6.43
N LEU A 138 -6.73 -7.87 6.12
CA LEU A 138 -5.45 -7.55 5.51
C LEU A 138 -5.62 -6.89 4.13
N SER A 139 -6.55 -7.41 3.30
CA SER A 139 -6.85 -6.84 1.98
C SER A 139 -7.31 -5.39 2.07
N ASP A 140 -8.25 -5.09 2.97
CA ASP A 140 -8.77 -3.75 3.20
C ASP A 140 -7.72 -2.81 3.77
N ALA A 141 -6.91 -3.28 4.72
CA ALA A 141 -5.82 -2.51 5.32
C ALA A 141 -4.76 -2.08 4.28
N ARG A 142 -4.41 -2.97 3.35
CA ARG A 142 -3.47 -2.70 2.25
C ARG A 142 -4.08 -1.73 1.24
N ASN A 143 -5.32 -1.97 0.83
CA ASN A 143 -6.01 -1.09 -0.11
C ASN A 143 -6.20 0.33 0.42
N LEU A 144 -6.39 0.50 1.73
CA LEU A 144 -6.41 1.84 2.34
C LEU A 144 -5.07 2.57 2.24
N ASP A 145 -3.92 1.89 2.40
CA ASP A 145 -2.59 2.53 2.30
C ASP A 145 -2.26 2.96 0.85
N ASP A 146 -2.90 2.33 -0.13
CA ASP A 146 -2.80 2.66 -1.55
C ASP A 146 -3.70 3.82 -1.99
N MET A 147 -4.50 4.38 -1.08
CA MET A 147 -5.43 5.48 -1.37
C MET A 147 -5.09 6.74 -0.60
N GLY A 148 -5.56 7.89 -1.12
CA GLY A 148 -5.32 9.19 -0.51
C GLY A 148 -3.89 9.70 -0.72
N ALA A 149 -3.50 10.67 0.10
CA ALA A 149 -2.19 11.32 0.01
C ALA A 149 -1.01 10.34 0.18
N VAL A 150 -1.13 9.34 1.05
CA VAL A 150 -0.09 8.32 1.23
C VAL A 150 0.02 7.41 0.00
N GLY A 151 -1.11 7.01 -0.57
CA GLY A 151 -1.15 6.25 -1.82
C GLY A 151 -0.49 6.99 -2.97
N LEU A 152 -0.79 8.29 -3.11
CA LEU A 152 -0.15 9.19 -4.07
C LEU A 152 1.37 9.28 -3.85
N PHE A 153 1.82 9.48 -2.62
CA PHE A 153 3.25 9.54 -2.29
C PHE A 153 3.98 8.25 -2.71
N ASN A 154 3.40 7.09 -2.41
CA ASN A 154 3.96 5.79 -2.81
C ASN A 154 4.01 5.63 -4.33
N GLU A 155 2.98 6.10 -5.04
CA GLU A 155 2.95 6.09 -6.50
C GLU A 155 4.00 7.01 -7.11
N PHE A 156 4.12 8.25 -6.62
CA PHE A 156 5.10 9.21 -7.10
C PHE A 156 6.51 8.73 -6.87
N ARG A 157 6.79 8.11 -5.71
CA ARG A 157 8.08 7.47 -5.44
C ARG A 157 8.46 6.50 -6.56
N ARG A 158 7.55 5.62 -6.97
CA ARG A 158 7.78 4.67 -8.08
C ARG A 158 8.04 5.40 -9.38
N TYR A 159 7.24 6.41 -9.71
CA TYR A 159 7.43 7.21 -10.91
C TYR A 159 8.80 7.90 -10.95
N THR A 160 9.23 8.53 -9.86
CA THR A 160 10.54 9.17 -9.77
C THR A 160 11.68 8.18 -9.95
N ILE A 161 11.60 6.98 -9.34
CA ILE A 161 12.61 5.92 -9.54
C ILE A 161 12.73 5.51 -11.01
N HIS A 162 11.61 5.51 -11.75
CA HIS A 162 11.57 5.19 -13.18
C HIS A 162 11.79 6.40 -14.10
N GLY A 163 12.23 7.55 -13.58
CA GLY A 163 12.52 8.75 -14.36
C GLY A 163 11.29 9.45 -14.94
N LYS A 164 10.10 9.15 -14.42
CA LYS A 164 8.83 9.79 -14.84
C LYS A 164 8.63 11.13 -14.13
N GLY A 165 8.19 12.12 -14.88
CA GLY A 165 7.91 13.48 -14.40
C GLY A 165 6.43 13.72 -14.11
N VAL A 166 6.10 14.97 -13.73
CA VAL A 166 4.73 15.39 -13.39
C VAL A 166 3.76 15.15 -14.56
N SER A 167 4.16 15.42 -15.80
CA SER A 167 3.33 15.16 -16.97
C SER A 167 2.94 13.69 -17.12
N ASP A 168 3.87 12.75 -16.88
CA ASP A 168 3.58 11.31 -16.91
C ASP A 168 2.58 10.90 -15.82
N VAL A 169 2.70 11.51 -14.64
CA VAL A 169 1.77 11.30 -13.52
C VAL A 169 0.37 11.74 -13.91
N LEU A 170 0.22 12.94 -14.45
CA LEU A 170 -1.06 13.51 -14.87
C LEU A 170 -1.69 12.70 -16.01
N GLU A 171 -0.89 12.25 -16.97
CA GLU A 171 -1.37 11.39 -18.05
C GLU A 171 -1.85 10.03 -17.53
N SER A 172 -1.10 9.40 -16.62
CA SER A 172 -1.52 8.15 -16.00
C SER A 172 -2.78 8.34 -15.15
N TRP A 173 -2.92 9.47 -14.47
CA TRP A 173 -4.12 9.80 -13.70
C TRP A 173 -5.33 9.96 -14.60
N LYS A 174 -5.19 10.72 -15.69
CA LYS A 174 -6.23 10.87 -16.70
C LYS A 174 -6.70 9.52 -17.24
N ARG A 175 -5.77 8.63 -17.61
CA ARG A 175 -6.10 7.26 -18.03
C ARG A 175 -6.90 6.50 -16.97
N LYS A 176 -6.52 6.57 -15.68
CA LYS A 176 -7.28 5.93 -14.59
C LYS A 176 -8.71 6.48 -14.48
N VAL A 177 -8.90 7.79 -14.64
CA VAL A 177 -10.22 8.42 -14.64
C VAL A 177 -11.04 7.96 -15.84
N ASP A 178 -10.47 8.05 -17.04
CA ASP A 178 -11.14 7.71 -18.31
C ASP A 178 -11.57 6.22 -18.35
N TYR A 179 -10.83 5.33 -17.71
CA TYR A 179 -11.13 3.89 -17.64
C TYR A 179 -11.94 3.47 -16.39
N GLU A 180 -12.54 4.40 -15.67
CA GLU A 180 -13.33 4.12 -14.45
C GLU A 180 -12.59 3.26 -13.41
N TYR A 181 -11.26 3.40 -13.36
CA TYR A 181 -10.41 2.59 -12.49
C TYR A 181 -10.81 2.73 -11.01
N TRP A 182 -11.08 3.95 -10.56
CA TRP A 182 -11.39 4.23 -9.16
C TRP A 182 -12.78 3.72 -8.72
N PRO A 183 -13.87 3.96 -9.49
CA PRO A 183 -15.15 3.30 -9.23
C PRO A 183 -15.04 1.78 -9.15
N ALA A 184 -14.36 1.15 -10.12
CA ALA A 184 -14.14 -0.30 -10.11
C ALA A 184 -13.35 -0.76 -8.87
N ARG A 185 -12.26 -0.05 -8.53
CA ARG A 185 -11.43 -0.37 -7.36
C ARG A 185 -12.22 -0.25 -6.05
N LEU A 186 -13.01 0.81 -5.86
CA LEU A 186 -13.84 1.01 -4.66
C LEU A 186 -14.88 -0.11 -4.50
N ARG A 187 -15.48 -0.54 -5.60
CA ARG A 187 -16.50 -1.60 -5.62
C ARG A 187 -15.89 -2.98 -5.37
N GLU A 188 -14.74 -3.28 -5.96
CA GLU A 188 -14.22 -4.65 -6.06
C GLU A 188 -13.14 -5.00 -5.03
N SER A 189 -12.47 -3.98 -4.46
CA SER A 189 -11.29 -4.21 -3.60
C SER A 189 -11.58 -4.18 -2.10
N PHE A 190 -12.66 -3.52 -1.67
CA PHE A 190 -13.00 -3.38 -0.24
C PHE A 190 -14.03 -4.42 0.20
N ARG A 191 -13.82 -5.02 1.37
CA ARG A 191 -14.64 -6.06 1.99
C ARG A 191 -15.61 -5.51 3.01
N PHE A 192 -15.22 -4.43 3.68
CA PHE A 192 -15.98 -3.82 4.75
C PHE A 192 -16.54 -2.47 4.32
N GLU A 193 -17.81 -2.20 4.59
CA GLU A 193 -18.49 -0.99 4.12
C GLU A 193 -17.90 0.26 4.79
N SER A 194 -17.60 0.19 6.09
CA SER A 194 -17.02 1.33 6.80
C SER A 194 -15.65 1.71 6.22
N VAL A 195 -14.88 0.70 5.81
CA VAL A 195 -13.57 0.90 5.16
C VAL A 195 -13.76 1.49 3.77
N ARG A 196 -14.72 1.00 2.98
CA ARG A 196 -15.07 1.53 1.66
C ARG A 196 -15.47 3.00 1.71
N ILE A 197 -16.27 3.41 2.69
CA ILE A 197 -16.65 4.82 2.90
C ILE A 197 -15.42 5.67 3.20
N LEU A 198 -14.50 5.18 4.05
CA LEU A 198 -13.25 5.89 4.31
C LEU A 198 -12.37 6.00 3.06
N ALA A 199 -12.33 4.95 2.25
CA ALA A 199 -11.60 4.91 0.98
C ALA A 199 -12.14 5.96 -0.02
N GLN A 200 -13.46 6.13 -0.12
CA GLN A 200 -14.09 7.20 -0.91
C GLN A 200 -13.63 8.59 -0.47
N ARG A 201 -13.58 8.84 0.85
CA ARG A 201 -13.08 10.12 1.40
C ARG A 201 -11.60 10.36 1.06
N ARG A 202 -10.78 9.30 1.09
CA ARG A 202 -9.37 9.39 0.70
C ARG A 202 -9.23 9.67 -0.79
N LEU A 203 -10.07 9.07 -1.63
CA LEU A 203 -10.07 9.33 -3.08
C LEU A 203 -10.40 10.80 -3.38
N ALA A 204 -11.40 11.39 -2.71
CA ALA A 204 -11.72 12.80 -2.89
C ALA A 204 -10.53 13.74 -2.59
N ALA A 205 -9.74 13.42 -1.56
CA ALA A 205 -8.50 14.15 -1.27
C ALA A 205 -7.44 13.96 -2.37
N THR A 206 -7.33 12.75 -2.93
CA THR A 206 -6.47 12.46 -4.08
C THR A 206 -6.91 13.26 -5.31
N GLU A 207 -8.21 13.33 -5.61
CA GLU A 207 -8.75 14.09 -6.74
C GLU A 207 -8.43 15.59 -6.61
N ALA A 208 -8.64 16.17 -5.43
CA ALA A 208 -8.30 17.55 -5.15
C ALA A 208 -6.81 17.84 -5.36
N PHE A 209 -5.93 16.95 -4.87
CA PHE A 209 -4.50 17.06 -5.09
C PHE A 209 -4.12 17.01 -6.57
N MET A 210 -4.67 16.05 -7.32
CA MET A 210 -4.37 15.88 -8.74
C MET A 210 -4.88 17.04 -9.59
N SER A 211 -6.01 17.65 -9.21
CA SER A 211 -6.51 18.87 -9.83
C SER A 211 -5.53 20.03 -9.63
N GLN A 212 -5.07 20.25 -8.39
CA GLN A 212 -4.10 21.31 -8.09
C GLN A 212 -2.78 21.09 -8.85
N LEU A 213 -2.28 19.85 -8.88
CA LEU A 213 -1.08 19.49 -9.62
C LEU A 213 -1.22 19.79 -11.12
N ALA A 214 -2.40 19.57 -11.70
CA ALA A 214 -2.66 19.88 -13.11
C ALA A 214 -2.64 21.39 -13.39
N THR A 215 -3.22 22.19 -12.50
CA THR A 215 -3.20 23.66 -12.58
C THR A 215 -1.76 24.17 -12.55
N GLU A 216 -0.98 23.78 -11.54
CA GLU A 216 0.41 24.21 -11.36
C GLU A 216 1.31 23.77 -12.53
N ASN A 217 1.14 22.54 -13.03
CA ASN A 217 1.93 22.02 -14.15
C ASN A 217 1.71 22.80 -15.45
N THR A 218 0.58 23.50 -15.58
CA THR A 218 0.28 24.35 -16.74
C THR A 218 0.42 25.83 -16.46
N ALA A 219 0.77 26.21 -15.22
CA ALA A 219 0.77 27.59 -14.72
C ALA A 219 -0.54 28.35 -14.97
N ARG A 220 -1.69 27.63 -14.96
CA ARG A 220 -3.00 28.22 -15.24
C ARG A 220 -3.44 29.22 -14.17
N ASP A 221 -3.07 28.97 -12.92
CA ASP A 221 -3.29 29.89 -11.81
C ASP A 221 -2.63 31.27 -12.04
N LEU A 222 -1.42 31.28 -12.62
CA LEU A 222 -0.75 32.52 -13.01
C LEU A 222 -1.43 33.21 -14.21
N GLU A 223 -1.90 32.43 -15.18
CA GLU A 223 -2.68 32.96 -16.32
C GLU A 223 -3.97 33.64 -15.84
N GLU A 224 -4.70 33.01 -14.92
CA GLU A 224 -5.91 33.54 -14.30
C GLU A 224 -5.62 34.85 -13.55
N LEU A 225 -4.55 34.90 -12.76
CA LEU A 225 -4.12 36.11 -12.04
C LEU A 225 -3.82 37.28 -12.99
N ILE A 226 -3.17 37.00 -14.14
CA ILE A 226 -2.88 38.01 -15.15
C ILE A 226 -4.18 38.56 -15.74
N ILE A 227 -5.12 37.68 -16.11
CA ILE A 227 -6.42 38.07 -16.68
C ILE A 227 -7.20 38.95 -15.70
N GLU A 228 -7.30 38.54 -14.43
CA GLU A 228 -7.98 39.31 -13.38
C GLU A 228 -7.36 40.71 -13.19
N SER A 229 -6.02 40.81 -13.26
CA SER A 229 -5.32 42.10 -13.11
C SER A 229 -5.55 43.08 -14.27
N LEU A 230 -5.96 42.55 -15.43
CA LEU A 230 -6.24 43.30 -16.66
C LEU A 230 -7.71 43.71 -16.78
N ASP A 231 -8.62 43.16 -15.96
CA ASP A 231 -10.04 43.54 -15.96
C ASP A 231 -10.24 44.87 -15.21
N PRO A 232 -10.67 45.96 -15.90
CA PRO A 232 -10.93 47.25 -15.27
C PRO A 232 -12.09 47.21 -14.26
N ALA A 233 -12.96 46.19 -14.31
CA ALA A 233 -14.09 46.03 -13.40
C ALA A 233 -13.74 45.37 -12.06
N ALA A 234 -12.50 44.88 -11.90
CA ALA A 234 -11.99 44.29 -10.66
C ALA A 234 -11.27 45.30 -9.73
N ARG A 235 -11.25 46.59 -10.09
CA ARG A 235 -10.68 47.69 -9.28
C ARG A 235 -11.75 48.53 -8.58
#